data_AF-A0A258ZDN9-F1
#
_entry.id   AF-A0A258ZDN9-F1
#
_cell.length_a   1.000
_cell.length_b   1.000
_cell.length_c   1.000
_cell.angle_alpha   90.00
_cell.angle_beta   90.00
_cell.angle_gamma   90.00
#
_symmetry.space_group_name_H-M   'P 1'
#
loop_
_entity.id
_entity.type
_entity.pdbx_description
1 polymer ?
#
loop_
_entity_poly.entity_id
_entity_poly.type
_entity_poly.pdbx_seq_one_letter_code
_entity_poly.pdbx_strand_id
1 'polypeptide(L)'
;MSSSQFRTLLTASLIFGLLGVFFDFFYPSEFLESISQAQSKIDADMSTIKFSFIMIVGLLIAITGIASTIGLFIFKSWAPKLAVSTTVAAISIAPLLGVHAVSGFSYSLSELSTMLWAVALYVIYFTPLKDKFSVKG
;
A
#
# COMPACT_ATOMS: atom_id res chain seq x y z
N MET A 1 -23.76 -0.42 -2.58
CA MET A 1 -22.66 -0.22 -3.54
C MET A 1 -22.65 -1.35 -4.55
N SER A 2 -22.57 -1.06 -5.84
CA SER A 2 -22.53 -2.08 -6.89
C SER A 2 -21.11 -2.65 -7.07
N SER A 3 -21.00 -3.80 -7.75
CA SER A 3 -19.68 -4.39 -8.03
C SER A 3 -18.79 -3.51 -8.91
N SER A 4 -19.38 -2.75 -9.84
CA SER A 4 -18.64 -1.82 -10.69
C SER A 4 -18.08 -0.67 -9.86
N GLN A 5 -18.88 -0.07 -8.98
CA GLN A 5 -18.42 0.99 -8.07
C GLN A 5 -17.27 0.52 -7.17
N PHE A 6 -17.34 -0.72 -6.68
CA PHE A 6 -16.25 -1.32 -5.88
C PHE A 6 -14.96 -1.51 -6.67
N ARG A 7 -15.06 -2.03 -7.89
CA ARG A 7 -13.89 -2.17 -8.76
C ARG A 7 -13.29 -0.82 -9.12
N THR A 8 -14.11 0.18 -9.42
CA THR A 8 -13.63 1.56 -9.67
C THR A 8 -12.91 2.13 -8.44
N LEU A 9 -13.44 1.90 -7.23
CA LEU A 9 -12.79 2.32 -5.99
C LEU A 9 -11.41 1.68 -5.82
N LEU A 10 -11.30 0.35 -6.00
CA LEU A 10 -10.03 -0.37 -5.93
C LEU A 10 -9.05 0.09 -7.01
N THR A 11 -9.53 0.30 -8.24
CA THR A 11 -8.68 0.78 -9.32
C THR A 11 -8.20 2.20 -9.04
N ALA A 12 -9.05 3.08 -8.51
CA ALA A 12 -8.66 4.42 -8.13
C ALA A 12 -7.59 4.42 -7.04
N SER A 13 -7.74 3.60 -5.97
CA SER A 13 -6.71 3.50 -4.94
C SER A 13 -5.36 3.08 -5.52
N LEU A 14 -5.35 2.07 -6.40
CA LEU A 14 -4.12 1.63 -7.06
C LEU A 14 -3.50 2.72 -7.95
N ILE A 15 -4.32 3.42 -8.74
CA ILE A 15 -3.84 4.48 -9.62
C ILE A 15 -3.19 5.60 -8.80
N PHE A 16 -3.82 6.08 -7.73
CA PHE A 16 -3.23 7.11 -6.88
C PHE A 16 -1.93 6.64 -6.22
N GLY A 17 -1.89 5.39 -5.73
CA GLY A 17 -0.67 4.82 -5.16
C GLY A 17 0.47 4.74 -6.18
N LEU A 18 0.18 4.27 -7.39
CA LEU A 18 1.17 4.20 -8.47
C LEU A 18 1.64 5.58 -8.89
N LEU A 19 0.73 6.55 -9.04
CA LEU A 19 1.10 7.93 -9.41
C LEU A 19 2.06 8.56 -8.41
N GLY A 20 1.90 8.29 -7.11
CA GLY A 20 2.86 8.75 -6.10
C GLY A 20 4.26 8.18 -6.32
N VAL A 21 4.36 6.86 -6.51
CA VAL A 21 5.65 6.21 -6.79
C VAL A 21 6.28 6.71 -8.10
N PHE A 22 5.46 6.88 -9.14
CA PHE A 22 5.90 7.44 -10.42
C PHE A 22 6.43 8.86 -10.25
N PHE A 23 5.77 9.70 -9.46
CA PHE A 23 6.17 11.09 -9.28
C PHE A 23 7.53 11.19 -8.56
N ASP A 24 7.73 10.45 -7.47
CA ASP A 24 9.03 10.42 -6.77
C ASP A 24 10.16 9.90 -7.66
N PHE A 25 9.87 8.97 -8.58
CA PHE A 25 10.87 8.43 -9.50
C PHE A 25 11.31 9.45 -10.57
N PHE A 26 10.38 10.26 -11.10
CA PHE A 26 10.68 11.22 -12.17
C PHE A 26 11.13 12.59 -11.65
N TYR A 27 10.74 12.97 -10.43
CA TYR A 27 11.06 14.27 -9.82
C TYR A 27 11.80 14.15 -8.47
N PRO A 28 12.92 13.39 -8.39
CA PRO A 28 13.69 13.29 -7.16
C PRO A 28 14.41 14.60 -6.78
N SER A 29 14.48 15.58 -7.68
CA SER A 29 15.24 16.83 -7.50
C SER A 29 14.55 17.90 -6.65
N GLU A 30 13.33 17.66 -6.14
CA GLU A 30 12.64 18.63 -5.27
C GLU A 30 13.13 18.63 -3.82
N PHE A 31 13.95 17.64 -3.42
CA PHE A 31 14.54 17.64 -2.09
C PHE A 31 15.66 18.67 -1.99
N LEU A 32 15.56 19.57 -1.01
CA LEU A 32 16.69 20.40 -0.60
C LEU A 32 17.90 19.51 -0.32
N GLU A 33 19.10 19.93 -0.76
CA GLU A 33 20.34 19.16 -0.58
C GLU A 33 20.57 18.77 0.90
N SER A 34 20.12 19.59 1.84
CA SER A 34 20.18 19.32 3.28
C SER A 34 19.36 18.10 3.71
N ILE A 35 18.20 17.86 3.08
CA ILE A 35 17.33 16.70 3.36
C ILE A 35 17.95 15.44 2.77
N SER A 36 18.49 15.54 1.54
CA SER A 36 19.19 14.43 0.89
C SER A 36 20.43 13.99 1.67
N GLN A 37 21.23 14.94 2.17
CA GLN A 37 22.39 14.64 3.02
C GLN A 37 22.01 14.08 4.40
N ALA A 38 20.86 14.47 4.96
CA ALA A 38 20.36 13.87 6.19
C ALA A 38 19.88 12.43 5.95
N GLN A 39 19.18 12.18 4.84
CA GLN A 39 18.72 10.85 4.46
C GLN A 39 19.88 9.90 4.22
N SER A 40 20.92 10.33 3.50
CA SER A 40 22.08 9.48 3.21
C SER A 40 22.85 9.04 4.46
N LYS A 41 22.88 9.87 5.51
CA LYS A 41 23.43 9.48 6.82
C LYS A 41 22.57 8.42 7.52
N ILE A 42 21.25 8.58 7.47
CA ILE A 42 20.30 7.60 8.03
C ILE A 42 20.41 6.26 7.30
N ASP A 43 20.53 6.30 5.97
CA ASP A 43 20.66 5.10 5.15
C ASP A 43 22.01 4.40 5.38
N ALA A 44 23.09 5.15 5.58
CA ALA A 44 24.42 4.60 5.87
C ALA A 44 24.49 3.89 7.23
N ASP A 45 23.70 4.33 8.22
CA ASP A 45 23.60 3.69 9.53
C ASP A 45 22.71 2.43 9.51
N MET A 46 22.06 2.12 8.38
CA MET A 46 21.23 0.92 8.26
C MET A 46 22.09 -0.33 8.08
N SER A 47 22.07 -1.21 9.08
CA SER A 47 22.70 -2.54 8.98
C SER A 47 22.17 -3.35 7.79
N THR A 48 23.07 -4.06 7.09
CA THR A 48 22.73 -4.96 5.98
C THR A 48 21.66 -5.99 6.35
N ILE A 49 21.71 -6.53 7.58
CA ILE A 49 20.73 -7.51 8.05
C ILE A 49 19.33 -6.88 8.13
N LYS A 50 19.24 -5.65 8.67
CA LYS A 50 17.99 -4.90 8.77
C LYS A 50 17.45 -4.59 7.36
N PHE A 51 18.30 -4.12 6.46
CA PHE A 51 17.93 -3.84 5.08
C PHE A 51 17.39 -5.08 4.35
N SER A 52 18.11 -6.22 4.42
CA SER A 52 17.65 -7.48 3.81
C SER A 52 16.34 -7.97 4.39
N PHE A 53 16.15 -7.87 5.72
CA PHE A 53 14.89 -8.22 6.37
C PHE A 53 13.73 -7.37 5.85
N ILE A 54 13.90 -6.04 5.83
CA ILE A 54 12.89 -5.10 5.30
C ILE A 54 12.55 -5.42 3.85
N MET A 55 13.54 -5.69 3.00
CA MET A 55 13.33 -6.02 1.59
C MET A 55 12.53 -7.31 1.40
N ILE A 56 12.88 -8.39 2.12
CA ILE A 56 12.17 -9.67 2.02
C ILE A 56 10.73 -9.52 2.49
N VAL A 57 10.54 -8.89 3.65
CA VAL A 57 9.22 -8.69 4.24
C VAL A 57 8.36 -7.77 3.38
N GLY A 58 8.93 -6.67 2.87
CA GLY A 58 8.29 -5.75 1.94
C GLY A 58 7.87 -6.44 0.65
N LEU A 59 8.72 -7.31 0.09
CA LEU A 59 8.38 -8.10 -1.09
C LEU A 59 7.22 -9.07 -0.82
N LEU A 60 7.22 -9.75 0.33
CA LEU A 60 6.11 -10.62 0.72
C LEU A 60 4.79 -9.84 0.86
N ILE A 61 4.82 -8.68 1.51
CA ILE A 61 3.67 -7.78 1.63
C ILE A 61 3.19 -7.31 0.27
N ALA A 62 4.09 -6.97 -0.65
CA ALA A 62 3.74 -6.57 -2.00
C ALA A 62 3.04 -7.72 -2.76
N ILE A 63 3.59 -8.95 -2.68
CA ILE A 63 3.00 -10.14 -3.32
C ILE A 63 1.62 -10.43 -2.74
N THR A 64 1.47 -10.47 -1.41
CA THR A 64 0.16 -10.74 -0.79
C THR A 64 -0.81 -9.58 -1.00
N GLY A 65 -0.32 -8.35 -1.08
CA GLY A 65 -1.08 -7.16 -1.44
C GLY A 65 -1.68 -7.25 -2.84
N ILE A 66 -0.85 -7.59 -3.84
CA ILE A 66 -1.30 -7.82 -5.22
C ILE A 66 -2.29 -8.99 -5.28
N ALA A 67 -1.96 -10.12 -4.66
CA ALA A 67 -2.83 -11.29 -4.64
C ALA A 67 -4.20 -10.96 -4.01
N SER A 68 -4.21 -10.26 -2.87
CA SER A 68 -5.44 -9.83 -2.21
C SER A 68 -6.24 -8.88 -3.08
N THR A 69 -5.59 -7.92 -3.74
CA THR A 69 -6.25 -6.96 -4.63
C THR A 69 -6.90 -7.65 -5.83
N ILE A 70 -6.18 -8.58 -6.48
CA ILE A 70 -6.73 -9.39 -7.57
C ILE A 70 -7.92 -10.18 -7.05
N GLY A 71 -7.76 -10.87 -5.92
CA GLY A 71 -8.83 -11.64 -5.29
C GLY A 71 -10.06 -10.80 -4.94
N LEU A 72 -9.88 -9.55 -4.50
CA LEU A 72 -10.96 -8.61 -4.24
C LEU A 72 -11.68 -8.21 -5.54
N PHE A 73 -10.94 -7.99 -6.61
CA PHE A 73 -11.49 -7.64 -7.92
C PHE A 73 -12.41 -8.74 -8.50
N ILE A 74 -12.03 -10.00 -8.29
CA ILE A 74 -12.79 -11.19 -8.72
C ILE A 74 -13.69 -11.78 -7.61
N PHE A 75 -13.84 -11.10 -6.48
CA PHE A 75 -14.70 -11.50 -5.35
C PHE A 75 -14.38 -12.89 -4.74
N LYS A 76 -13.10 -13.26 -4.64
CA LYS A 76 -12.68 -14.52 -4.00
C LYS A 76 -12.84 -14.47 -2.48
N SER A 77 -13.33 -15.56 -1.89
CA SER A 77 -13.65 -15.66 -0.46
C SER A 77 -12.46 -15.48 0.49
N TRP A 78 -11.24 -15.80 0.05
CA TRP A 78 -10.02 -15.61 0.84
C TRP A 78 -9.48 -14.17 0.80
N ALA A 79 -9.89 -13.36 -0.19
CA ALA A 79 -9.29 -12.07 -0.47
C ALA A 79 -9.50 -11.02 0.63
N PRO A 80 -10.70 -10.86 1.24
CA PRO A 80 -10.90 -9.90 2.32
C PRO A 80 -9.99 -10.17 3.53
N LYS A 81 -9.90 -11.45 3.93
CA LYS A 81 -9.03 -11.86 5.05
C LYS A 81 -7.58 -11.56 4.75
N LEU A 82 -7.12 -11.91 3.55
CA LEU A 82 -5.74 -11.66 3.13
C LEU A 82 -5.44 -10.16 3.06
N ALA A 83 -6.37 -9.35 2.55
CA ALA A 83 -6.21 -7.90 2.46
C ALA A 83 -6.03 -7.27 3.85
N VAL A 84 -6.90 -7.62 4.81
CA VAL A 84 -6.80 -7.12 6.19
C VAL A 84 -5.51 -7.60 6.86
N SER A 85 -5.16 -8.89 6.74
CA SER A 85 -3.91 -9.40 7.36
C SER A 85 -2.67 -8.72 6.79
N THR A 86 -2.65 -8.47 5.47
CA THR A 86 -1.54 -7.77 4.82
C THR A 86 -1.47 -6.32 5.26
N THR A 87 -2.61 -5.62 5.39
CA THR A 87 -2.63 -4.24 5.90
C THR A 87 -2.14 -4.17 7.35
N VAL A 88 -2.59 -5.07 8.21
CA VAL A 88 -2.12 -5.13 9.61
C VAL A 88 -0.61 -5.41 9.67
N ALA A 89 -0.11 -6.34 8.86
CA ALA A 89 1.32 -6.63 8.77
C ALA A 89 2.10 -5.39 8.29
N ALA A 90 1.64 -4.71 7.24
CA ALA A 90 2.28 -3.51 6.71
C ALA A 90 2.35 -2.38 7.75
N ILE A 91 1.26 -2.12 8.47
CA ILE A 91 1.24 -1.12 9.56
C ILE A 91 2.19 -1.51 10.68
N SER A 92 2.26 -2.80 11.04
CA SER A 92 3.14 -3.28 12.11
C SER A 92 4.62 -3.15 11.77
N ILE A 93 4.97 -3.23 10.48
CA ILE A 93 6.33 -3.16 9.98
C ILE A 93 6.73 -1.72 9.61
N ALA A 94 5.77 -0.81 9.39
CA ALA A 94 6.04 0.57 9.02
C ALA A 94 7.06 1.30 9.92
N PRO A 95 7.04 1.14 11.27
CA PRO A 95 8.06 1.76 12.14
C PRO A 95 9.49 1.27 11.88
N LEU A 96 9.66 0.06 11.33
CA LEU A 96 10.97 -0.53 11.05
C LEU A 96 11.65 0.09 9.83
N LEU A 97 10.87 0.65 8.90
CA LEU A 97 11.38 1.35 7.72
C LEU A 97 12.26 2.53 8.15
N GLY A 98 11.81 3.28 9.16
CA GLY A 98 12.50 4.47 9.66
C GLY A 98 11.97 5.74 9.00
N VAL A 99 12.72 6.82 9.15
CA VAL A 99 12.36 8.11 8.56
C VAL A 99 12.91 8.17 7.14
N HIS A 100 12.05 8.51 6.19
CA HIS A 100 12.42 8.71 4.80
C HIS A 100 11.86 10.03 4.29
N ALA A 101 12.67 10.74 3.53
CA ALA A 101 12.22 11.89 2.78
C ALA A 101 11.30 11.44 1.63
N VAL A 102 10.09 12.01 1.58
CA VAL A 102 9.10 11.76 0.52
C VAL A 102 8.59 13.12 0.04
N SER A 103 8.32 13.27 -1.26
CA SER A 103 7.79 14.55 -1.76
C SER A 103 6.38 14.77 -1.21
N GLY A 104 6.01 16.03 -0.95
CA GLY A 104 4.68 16.34 -0.41
C GLY A 104 3.55 15.91 -1.35
N PHE A 105 3.79 15.92 -2.65
CA PHE A 105 2.83 15.47 -3.66
C PHE A 105 2.66 13.95 -3.64
N SER A 106 3.76 13.18 -3.65
CA SER A 106 3.70 11.73 -3.54
C SER A 106 3.10 11.27 -2.22
N TYR A 107 3.41 11.97 -1.12
CA TYR A 107 2.78 11.73 0.17
C TYR A 107 1.27 11.93 0.11
N SER A 108 0.80 13.03 -0.50
CA SER A 108 -0.63 13.32 -0.64
C SER A 108 -1.36 12.27 -1.50
N LEU A 109 -0.74 11.82 -2.60
CA LEU A 109 -1.27 10.76 -3.45
C LEU A 109 -1.32 9.41 -2.72
N SER A 110 -0.29 9.10 -1.94
CA SER A 110 -0.22 7.89 -1.12
C SER A 110 -1.29 7.89 -0.02
N GLU A 111 -1.53 9.05 0.60
CA GLU A 111 -2.58 9.22 1.62
C GLU A 111 -3.97 9.01 1.01
N LEU A 112 -4.25 9.63 -0.15
CA LEU A 112 -5.50 9.41 -0.89
C LEU A 112 -5.70 7.94 -1.28
N SER A 113 -4.65 7.29 -1.78
CA SER A 113 -4.66 5.85 -2.07
C SER A 113 -5.05 5.04 -0.83
N THR A 114 -4.42 5.32 0.31
CA THR A 114 -4.64 4.63 1.59
C THR A 114 -6.05 4.84 2.11
N MET A 115 -6.59 6.05 2.02
CA MET A 115 -7.97 6.36 2.38
C MET A 115 -8.97 5.58 1.52
N LEU A 116 -8.79 5.56 0.19
CA LEU A 116 -9.66 4.81 -0.72
C LEU A 116 -9.58 3.30 -0.46
N TRP A 117 -8.39 2.78 -0.17
CA TRP A 117 -8.18 1.39 0.23
C TRP A 117 -8.92 1.06 1.53
N ALA A 118 -8.82 1.92 2.55
CA ALA A 118 -9.53 1.75 3.82
C ALA A 118 -11.05 1.75 3.62
N VAL A 119 -11.58 2.63 2.77
CA VAL A 119 -12.99 2.63 2.39
C VAL A 119 -13.37 1.33 1.69
N ALA A 120 -12.51 0.81 0.80
CA ALA A 120 -12.75 -0.48 0.14
C ALA A 120 -12.84 -1.62 1.16
N LEU A 121 -11.92 -1.68 2.12
CA LEU A 121 -11.96 -2.65 3.22
C LEU A 121 -13.24 -2.51 4.04
N TYR A 122 -13.61 -1.30 4.44
CA TYR A 122 -14.85 -1.04 5.17
C TYR A 122 -16.08 -1.55 4.42
N VAL A 123 -16.19 -1.25 3.12
CA VAL A 123 -17.32 -1.67 2.29
C VAL A 123 -17.46 -3.19 2.26
N ILE A 124 -16.36 -3.94 2.20
CA ILE A 124 -16.39 -5.40 2.16
C ILE A 124 -17.02 -5.98 3.42
N TYR A 125 -16.78 -5.40 4.60
CA TYR A 125 -17.26 -5.98 5.87
C TYR A 125 -18.62 -5.45 6.32
N PHE A 126 -18.93 -4.18 6.02
CA PHE A 126 -20.10 -3.49 6.57
C PHE A 126 -21.25 -3.31 5.58
N THR A 127 -21.12 -3.76 4.34
CA THR A 127 -22.19 -3.67 3.32
C THR A 127 -22.62 -5.05 2.82
N PRO A 128 -23.78 -5.16 2.13
CA PRO A 128 -24.22 -6.41 1.50
C PRO A 128 -23.27 -6.96 0.43
N LEU A 129 -22.22 -6.20 0.05
CA LEU A 129 -21.19 -6.70 -0.86
C LEU A 129 -20.43 -7.91 -0.28
N LYS A 130 -20.41 -8.06 1.05
CA LYS A 130 -19.82 -9.21 1.75
C LYS A 130 -20.34 -10.55 1.26
N ASP A 131 -21.60 -10.63 0.83
CA ASP A 131 -22.25 -11.85 0.38
C ASP A 131 -21.67 -12.36 -0.94
N LYS A 132 -21.02 -11.49 -1.72
CA LYS A 132 -20.29 -11.91 -2.93
C LYS A 132 -19.01 -12.67 -2.61
N PHE A 133 -18.48 -12.50 -1.40
CA PHE A 133 -17.28 -13.19 -0.94
C PHE A 133 -17.59 -14.49 -0.18
N SER A 134 -18.85 -14.79 0.13
CA SER A 134 -19.22 -16.02 0.86
C SER A 134 -19.38 -17.25 -0.05
N VAL A 135 -19.50 -17.06 -1.36
CA VAL A 135 -19.62 -18.16 -2.32
C VAL A 135 -18.24 -18.81 -2.48
N LYS A 136 -18.09 -20.03 -1.95
CA LYS A 136 -16.92 -20.88 -2.19
C LYS A 136 -16.83 -21.16 -3.68
N GLY A 137 -15.89 -20.49 -4.35
CA GLY A 137 -15.41 -20.91 -5.67
C GLY A 137 -14.43 -22.06 -5.56
#